data_AF-A0AAJ4XX14-F1
#
_entry.id   AF-A0AAJ4XX14-F1
#
_cell.length_a   1.000
_cell.length_b   1.000
_cell.length_c   1.000
_cell.angle_alpha   90.00
_cell.angle_beta   90.00
_cell.angle_gamma   90.00
#
_symmetry.space_group_name_H-M   'P 1'
#
loop_
_entity.id
_entity.type
_entity.pdbx_description
1 polymer ?
#
loop_
_entity_poly.entity_id
_entity_poly.type
_entity_poly.pdbx_seq_one_letter_code
_entity_poly.pdbx_strand_id
1 'polypeptide(L)'
;MAQWLDEETDAFADDSELLGVLFDQLLHAHALDTATAGAAALLADVVIDSQAAAAVRAALTVTLAEAATAALREALDPQGFVSTEAVLRQQTDSERAVRQAVRGETARLFAQWDEEPEVMQFALAVLAAACVGTDVITRIASLAAVWPEIPRAATLALACALAADNEEAIAEALGETVRHPDYNPDAQGDPEALVQSRGLSLLIDLAQQEIGPLVFH
;
A
#
# COMPACT_ATOMS: atom_id res chain seq x y z
N MET A 1 12.69 23.26 -11.61
CA MET A 1 11.87 23.30 -12.84
C MET A 1 10.61 22.52 -12.52
N ALA A 2 9.51 23.22 -12.28
CA ALA A 2 8.22 22.64 -11.91
C ALA A 2 7.31 22.68 -13.15
N GLN A 3 7.23 21.57 -13.87
CA GLN A 3 6.45 21.45 -15.12
C GLN A 3 5.47 20.26 -15.05
N TRP A 4 4.92 20.02 -13.86
CA TRP A 4 4.05 18.86 -13.55
C TRP A 4 2.61 19.27 -13.23
N LEU A 5 2.29 20.57 -13.28
CA LEU A 5 0.96 21.13 -12.94
C LEU A 5 0.09 21.47 -14.16
N ASP A 6 0.54 21.19 -15.38
CA ASP A 6 -0.12 21.65 -16.63
C ASP A 6 -0.50 20.50 -17.59
N GLU A 7 -0.37 19.24 -17.18
CA GLU A 7 -0.96 18.14 -17.95
C GLU A 7 -2.46 18.08 -17.64
N GLU A 8 -3.26 18.65 -18.55
CA GLU A 8 -4.72 18.47 -18.60
C GLU A 8 -5.04 16.98 -18.45
N THR A 9 -5.61 16.63 -17.30
CA THR A 9 -6.12 15.31 -16.98
C THR A 9 -7.31 15.01 -17.88
N ASP A 10 -7.07 14.26 -18.97
CA ASP A 10 -8.14 13.80 -19.85
C ASP A 10 -9.10 12.91 -19.04
N ALA A 11 -10.37 13.31 -19.03
CA ALA A 11 -11.42 12.62 -18.29
C ALA A 11 -11.59 11.19 -18.79
N PHE A 12 -11.60 10.25 -17.85
CA PHE A 12 -11.89 8.83 -18.03
C PHE A 12 -12.99 8.59 -19.07
N ALA A 13 -12.63 7.95 -20.19
CA ALA A 13 -13.59 7.60 -21.25
C ALA A 13 -14.45 6.37 -20.89
N ASP A 14 -14.04 5.57 -19.90
CA ASP A 14 -14.77 4.36 -19.47
C ASP A 14 -15.23 4.47 -18.01
N ASP A 15 -16.56 4.35 -17.87
CA ASP A 15 -17.40 4.18 -16.66
C ASP A 15 -16.77 4.55 -15.30
N SER A 16 -16.57 5.86 -15.09
CA SER A 16 -16.16 6.43 -13.80
C SER A 16 -17.10 6.07 -12.64
N GLU A 17 -18.37 5.76 -12.94
CA GLU A 17 -19.37 5.28 -11.98
C GLU A 17 -19.08 3.84 -11.51
N LEU A 18 -18.65 2.95 -12.42
CA LEU A 18 -18.26 1.57 -12.07
C LEU A 18 -16.98 1.56 -11.24
N LEU A 19 -15.98 2.36 -11.61
CA LEU A 19 -14.75 2.52 -10.84
C LEU A 19 -15.03 3.15 -9.47
N GLY A 20 -15.91 4.14 -9.40
CA GLY A 20 -16.39 4.72 -8.15
C GLY A 20 -17.08 3.70 -7.25
N VAL A 21 -17.93 2.83 -7.81
CA VAL A 21 -18.61 1.76 -7.05
C VAL A 21 -17.63 0.67 -6.60
N LEU A 22 -16.66 0.27 -7.43
CA LEU A 22 -15.63 -0.70 -7.05
C LEU A 22 -14.73 -0.13 -5.93
N PHE A 23 -14.39 1.15 -6.03
CA PHE A 23 -13.61 1.88 -5.03
C PHE A 23 -14.38 2.02 -3.72
N ASP A 24 -15.67 2.41 -3.78
CA ASP A 24 -16.56 2.51 -2.62
C ASP A 24 -16.79 1.14 -1.98
N GLN A 25 -16.95 0.08 -2.77
CA GLN A 25 -17.07 -1.28 -2.27
C GLN A 25 -15.81 -1.76 -1.56
N LEU A 26 -14.60 -1.42 -2.03
CA LEU A 26 -13.37 -1.85 -1.35
C LEU A 26 -12.99 -0.98 -0.15
N LEU A 27 -13.31 0.32 -0.17
CA LEU A 27 -13.05 1.23 0.95
C LEU A 27 -14.10 1.15 2.05
N HIS A 28 -15.37 0.95 1.71
CA HIS A 28 -16.48 0.98 2.68
C HIS A 28 -17.09 -0.39 2.98
N ALA A 29 -16.75 -1.47 2.25
CA ALA A 29 -17.12 -2.80 2.72
C ALA A 29 -16.23 -3.17 3.92
N HIS A 30 -16.75 -2.89 5.10
CA HIS A 30 -16.37 -3.52 6.37
C HIS A 30 -16.60 -5.06 6.38
N ALA A 31 -16.83 -5.67 5.21
CA ALA A 31 -17.02 -7.08 5.01
C ALA A 31 -16.11 -7.51 3.85
N LEU A 32 -14.86 -7.83 4.18
CA LEU A 32 -14.02 -8.64 3.30
C LEU A 32 -14.78 -9.95 3.09
N ASP A 33 -15.25 -10.20 1.88
CA ASP A 33 -15.94 -11.43 1.50
C ASP A 33 -15.38 -12.02 0.19
N THR A 34 -15.95 -13.14 -0.27
CA THR A 34 -15.51 -13.78 -1.52
C THR A 34 -15.75 -12.92 -2.77
N ALA A 35 -16.73 -12.01 -2.74
CA ALA A 35 -16.93 -11.04 -3.82
C ALA A 35 -15.82 -9.97 -3.79
N THR A 36 -15.36 -9.56 -2.62
CA THR A 36 -14.18 -8.68 -2.45
C THR A 36 -12.91 -9.30 -3.02
N ALA A 37 -12.71 -10.61 -2.88
CA ALA A 37 -11.56 -11.31 -3.46
C ALA A 37 -11.60 -11.30 -5.01
N GLY A 38 -12.79 -11.46 -5.60
CA GLY A 38 -12.98 -11.29 -7.04
C GLY A 38 -12.75 -9.86 -7.50
N ALA A 39 -13.20 -8.88 -6.73
CA ALA A 39 -12.96 -7.46 -6.99
C ALA A 39 -11.47 -7.09 -6.95
N ALA A 40 -10.67 -7.71 -6.08
CA ALA A 40 -9.23 -7.49 -6.02
C ALA A 40 -8.50 -7.88 -7.32
N ALA A 41 -8.87 -9.02 -7.92
CA ALA A 41 -8.31 -9.43 -9.22
C ALA A 41 -8.73 -8.46 -10.35
N LEU A 42 -10.02 -8.06 -10.37
CA LEU A 42 -10.52 -7.09 -11.34
C LEU A 42 -9.81 -5.73 -11.21
N LEU A 43 -9.56 -5.26 -9.99
CA LEU A 43 -8.78 -4.04 -9.77
C LEU A 43 -7.34 -4.17 -10.25
N ALA A 44 -6.69 -5.31 -10.04
CA ALA A 44 -5.34 -5.53 -10.57
C ALA A 44 -5.33 -5.46 -12.10
N ASP A 45 -6.32 -6.06 -12.77
CA ASP A 45 -6.48 -5.95 -14.22
C ASP A 45 -6.72 -4.49 -14.66
N VAL A 46 -7.54 -3.71 -13.93
CA VAL A 46 -7.70 -2.27 -14.19
C VAL A 46 -6.38 -1.53 -14.03
N VAL A 47 -5.60 -1.80 -12.99
CA VAL A 47 -4.29 -1.16 -12.78
C VAL A 47 -3.32 -1.47 -13.94
N ILE A 48 -3.34 -2.70 -14.45
CA ILE A 48 -2.42 -3.18 -15.48
C ILE A 48 -2.82 -2.68 -16.87
N ASP A 49 -4.11 -2.76 -17.22
CA ASP A 49 -4.59 -2.64 -18.60
C ASP A 49 -5.37 -1.34 -18.87
N SER A 50 -5.64 -0.51 -17.85
CA SER A 50 -6.39 0.73 -18.07
C SER A 50 -5.53 1.84 -18.68
N GLN A 51 -6.17 2.69 -19.48
CA GLN A 51 -5.65 4.00 -19.89
C GLN A 51 -5.84 5.07 -18.79
N ALA A 52 -6.09 4.64 -17.54
CA ALA A 52 -6.31 5.55 -16.44
C ALA A 52 -5.04 6.33 -16.11
N ALA A 53 -5.22 7.58 -15.66
CA ALA A 53 -4.14 8.40 -15.15
C ALA A 53 -3.36 7.65 -14.05
N ALA A 54 -2.03 7.81 -14.04
CA ALA A 54 -1.16 7.07 -13.13
C ALA A 54 -1.50 7.30 -11.65
N ALA A 55 -1.97 8.50 -11.28
CA ALA A 55 -2.42 8.79 -9.92
C ALA A 55 -3.61 7.91 -9.49
N VAL A 56 -4.54 7.63 -10.40
CA VAL A 56 -5.69 6.75 -10.12
C VAL A 56 -5.25 5.31 -10.00
N ARG A 57 -4.39 4.83 -10.92
CA ARG A 57 -3.83 3.48 -10.84
C ARG A 57 -3.00 3.28 -9.56
N ALA A 58 -2.27 4.30 -9.14
CA ALA A 58 -1.55 4.32 -7.86
C ALA A 58 -2.51 4.24 -6.66
N ALA A 59 -3.60 5.01 -6.67
CA ALA A 59 -4.61 4.95 -5.61
C ALA A 59 -5.27 3.56 -5.50
N LEU A 60 -5.64 2.94 -6.63
CA LEU A 60 -6.16 1.58 -6.67
C LEU A 60 -5.14 0.55 -6.15
N THR A 61 -3.86 0.75 -6.43
CA THR A 61 -2.77 -0.10 -5.94
C THR A 61 -2.61 0.01 -4.42
N VAL A 62 -2.77 1.21 -3.85
CA VAL A 62 -2.80 1.41 -2.39
C VAL A 62 -4.03 0.75 -1.77
N THR A 63 -5.20 0.81 -2.42
CA THR A 63 -6.40 0.09 -1.97
C THR A 63 -6.18 -1.44 -1.94
N LEU A 64 -5.49 -2.00 -2.94
CA LEU A 64 -5.10 -3.42 -2.93
C LEU A 64 -4.16 -3.74 -1.77
N ALA A 65 -3.20 -2.85 -1.46
CA ALA A 65 -2.30 -3.00 -0.33
C ALA A 65 -3.04 -2.94 1.02
N GLU A 66 -4.02 -2.05 1.16
CA GLU A 66 -4.89 -1.96 2.33
C GLU A 66 -5.72 -3.24 2.52
N ALA A 67 -6.35 -3.73 1.44
CA ALA A 67 -7.11 -4.97 1.47
C ALA A 67 -6.25 -6.19 1.86
N ALA A 68 -4.99 -6.24 1.40
CA ALA A 68 -4.05 -7.31 1.76
C ALA A 68 -3.58 -7.27 3.23
N THR A 69 -3.68 -6.11 3.88
CA THR A 69 -3.18 -5.88 5.25
C THR A 69 -4.27 -5.74 6.31
N ALA A 70 -5.54 -5.72 5.93
CA ALA A 70 -6.67 -5.49 6.82
C ALA A 70 -6.63 -6.32 8.12
N ALA A 71 -6.42 -7.64 8.00
CA ALA A 71 -6.33 -8.53 9.16
C ALA A 71 -5.08 -8.32 10.05
N LEU A 72 -4.01 -7.71 9.52
CA LEU A 72 -2.83 -7.36 10.31
C LEU A 72 -3.04 -6.06 11.07
N ARG A 73 -3.83 -5.11 10.52
CA ARG A 73 -4.11 -3.82 11.15
C ARG A 73 -4.95 -3.93 12.44
N GLU A 74 -5.83 -4.92 12.52
CA GLU A 74 -6.65 -5.17 13.71
C GLU A 74 -5.93 -5.99 14.80
N ALA A 75 -4.70 -6.42 14.52
CA ALA A 75 -3.96 -7.33 15.38
C ALA A 75 -3.27 -6.61 16.54
N LEU A 76 -3.78 -6.86 17.75
CA LEU A 76 -3.17 -6.42 19.00
C LEU A 76 -2.16 -7.46 19.50
N ASP A 77 -1.06 -6.99 20.06
CA ASP A 77 -0.06 -7.78 20.80
C ASP A 77 0.13 -7.25 22.23
N PRO A 78 -0.90 -7.35 23.09
CA PRO A 78 -0.90 -6.78 24.43
C PRO A 78 0.18 -7.35 25.38
N GLN A 79 0.95 -8.36 24.94
CA GLN A 79 1.97 -9.00 25.75
C GLN A 79 3.33 -9.20 25.04
N GLY A 80 3.49 -8.77 23.78
CA GLY A 80 4.76 -8.95 23.04
C GLY A 80 5.02 -10.39 22.58
N PHE A 81 3.99 -11.24 22.48
CA PHE A 81 4.13 -12.67 22.21
C PHE A 81 3.35 -13.17 21.00
N VAL A 82 2.50 -12.32 20.40
CA VAL A 82 1.76 -12.71 19.21
C VAL A 82 2.69 -12.58 18.01
N SER A 83 2.90 -13.65 17.25
CA SER A 83 3.64 -13.53 15.98
C SER A 83 2.70 -13.12 14.85
N THR A 84 3.22 -12.50 13.80
CA THR A 84 2.50 -12.26 12.53
C THR A 84 1.78 -13.54 12.09
N GLU A 85 2.47 -14.67 12.10
CA GLU A 85 1.89 -15.96 11.72
C GLU A 85 0.70 -16.38 12.60
N ALA A 86 0.73 -16.09 13.91
CA ALA A 86 -0.39 -16.36 14.81
C ALA A 86 -1.62 -15.50 14.50
N VAL A 87 -1.43 -14.24 14.10
CA VAL A 87 -2.50 -13.37 13.60
C VAL A 87 -3.07 -13.92 12.30
N LEU A 88 -2.21 -14.30 11.36
CA LEU A 88 -2.64 -14.82 10.06
C LEU A 88 -3.47 -16.11 10.17
N ARG A 89 -3.27 -16.89 11.24
CA ARG A 89 -4.08 -18.09 11.55
C ARG A 89 -5.47 -17.76 12.09
N GLN A 90 -5.65 -16.58 12.68
CA GLN A 90 -6.94 -16.12 13.23
C GLN A 90 -7.82 -15.45 12.18
N GLN A 91 -7.29 -15.20 10.98
CA GLN A 91 -8.02 -14.62 9.86
C GLN A 91 -9.30 -15.38 9.54
N THR A 92 -10.33 -14.61 9.18
CA THR A 92 -11.51 -15.17 8.53
C THR A 92 -11.13 -15.79 7.18
N ASP A 93 -11.94 -16.75 6.70
CA ASP A 93 -11.70 -17.36 5.39
C ASP A 93 -11.74 -16.31 4.27
N SER A 94 -12.55 -15.27 4.43
CA SER A 94 -12.66 -14.17 3.49
C SER A 94 -11.43 -13.26 3.46
N GLU A 95 -10.91 -12.83 4.62
CA GLU A 95 -9.65 -12.07 4.69
C GLU A 95 -8.49 -12.84 4.05
N ARG A 96 -8.45 -14.14 4.31
CA ARG A 96 -7.44 -15.02 3.72
C ARG A 96 -7.59 -15.07 2.20
N ALA A 97 -8.82 -15.20 1.69
CA ALA A 97 -9.11 -15.24 0.26
C ALA A 97 -8.73 -13.93 -0.45
N VAL A 98 -9.09 -12.77 0.12
CA VAL A 98 -8.73 -11.45 -0.44
C VAL A 98 -7.22 -11.29 -0.49
N ARG A 99 -6.52 -11.58 0.61
CA ARG A 99 -5.06 -11.47 0.66
C ARG A 99 -4.38 -12.42 -0.34
N GLN A 100 -4.89 -13.64 -0.50
CA GLN A 100 -4.37 -14.58 -1.49
C GLN A 100 -4.61 -14.10 -2.92
N ALA A 101 -5.77 -13.52 -3.20
CA ALA A 101 -6.07 -12.93 -4.51
C ALA A 101 -5.09 -11.79 -4.83
N VAL A 102 -4.91 -10.83 -3.92
CA VAL A 102 -3.94 -9.73 -4.12
C VAL A 102 -2.52 -10.26 -4.34
N ARG A 103 -2.07 -11.21 -3.50
CA ARG A 103 -0.75 -11.85 -3.65
C ARG A 103 -0.59 -12.64 -4.95
N GLY A 104 -1.68 -13.16 -5.52
CA GLY A 104 -1.67 -13.84 -6.81
C GLY A 104 -1.32 -12.90 -7.96
N GLU A 105 -1.65 -11.62 -7.85
CA GLU A 105 -1.46 -10.61 -8.90
C GLU A 105 -0.16 -9.82 -8.78
N THR A 106 0.55 -9.89 -7.64
CA THR A 106 1.75 -9.06 -7.39
C THR A 106 2.83 -9.23 -8.44
N ALA A 107 3.06 -10.45 -8.94
CA ALA A 107 4.06 -10.68 -9.98
C ALA A 107 3.76 -9.93 -11.28
N ARG A 108 2.49 -9.81 -11.66
CA ARG A 108 2.06 -9.04 -12.85
C ARG A 108 2.21 -7.55 -12.61
N LEU A 109 1.76 -7.08 -11.44
CA LEU A 109 1.86 -5.66 -11.05
C LEU A 109 3.32 -5.19 -10.97
N PHE A 110 4.21 -6.00 -10.38
CA PHE A 110 5.63 -5.66 -10.26
C PHE A 110 6.41 -5.75 -11.57
N ALA A 111 5.91 -6.50 -12.57
CA ALA A 111 6.54 -6.55 -13.88
C ALA A 111 6.53 -5.19 -14.61
N GLN A 112 5.58 -4.32 -14.27
CA GLN A 112 5.45 -2.99 -14.88
C GLN A 112 6.32 -1.91 -14.21
N TRP A 113 6.98 -2.22 -13.08
CA TRP A 113 7.67 -1.23 -12.24
C TRP A 113 8.53 -0.23 -13.02
N ASP A 114 9.40 -0.74 -13.90
CA ASP A 114 10.41 0.06 -14.60
C ASP A 114 9.83 0.94 -15.71
N GLU A 115 8.58 0.68 -16.14
CA GLU A 115 7.85 1.42 -17.19
C GLU A 115 6.89 2.46 -16.60
N GLU A 116 6.56 2.33 -15.32
CA GLU A 116 5.60 3.17 -14.62
C GLU A 116 6.22 4.47 -14.10
N PRO A 117 5.45 5.56 -14.00
CA PRO A 117 5.93 6.81 -13.41
C PRO A 117 6.08 6.69 -11.89
N GLU A 118 6.80 7.64 -11.30
CA GLU A 118 7.25 7.54 -9.91
C GLU A 118 6.11 7.39 -8.88
N VAL A 119 4.96 8.04 -9.09
CA VAL A 119 3.77 7.89 -8.23
C VAL A 119 3.28 6.44 -8.16
N MET A 120 3.36 5.72 -9.27
CA MET A 120 2.95 4.32 -9.36
C MET A 120 4.04 3.41 -8.79
N GLN A 121 5.32 3.70 -9.03
CA GLN A 121 6.43 2.97 -8.37
C GLN A 121 6.36 3.09 -6.84
N PHE A 122 5.98 4.26 -6.33
CA PHE A 122 5.73 4.47 -4.91
C PHE A 122 4.56 3.61 -4.40
N ALA A 123 3.43 3.57 -5.11
CA ALA A 123 2.30 2.70 -4.76
C ALA A 123 2.66 1.20 -4.82
N LEU A 124 3.47 0.79 -5.79
CA LEU A 124 3.98 -0.59 -5.89
C LEU A 124 4.91 -0.93 -4.72
N ALA A 125 5.70 0.03 -4.20
CA ALA A 125 6.49 -0.17 -2.98
C ALA A 125 5.60 -0.48 -1.76
N VAL A 126 4.47 0.23 -1.65
CA VAL A 126 3.47 0.02 -0.60
C VAL A 126 2.81 -1.36 -0.72
N LEU A 127 2.46 -1.77 -1.95
CA LEU A 127 1.94 -3.12 -2.21
C LEU A 127 2.97 -4.22 -1.89
N ALA A 128 4.25 -3.99 -2.20
CA ALA A 128 5.32 -4.92 -1.85
C ALA A 128 5.48 -5.08 -0.34
N ALA A 129 5.38 -3.99 0.42
CA ALA A 129 5.34 -4.05 1.89
C ALA A 129 4.16 -4.89 2.41
N ALA A 130 2.96 -4.67 1.85
CA ALA A 130 1.75 -5.43 2.21
C ALA A 130 1.84 -6.93 1.89
N CYS A 131 2.56 -7.29 0.82
CA CYS A 131 2.62 -8.66 0.31
C CYS A 131 3.90 -9.42 0.65
N VAL A 132 4.89 -8.79 1.28
CA VAL A 132 6.25 -9.34 1.48
C VAL A 132 6.93 -9.61 0.12
N GLY A 133 6.94 -8.59 -0.73
CA GLY A 133 7.49 -8.61 -2.10
C GLY A 133 9.01 -8.51 -2.13
N THR A 134 9.70 -9.60 -1.75
CA THR A 134 11.17 -9.62 -1.65
C THR A 134 11.90 -9.38 -2.97
N ASP A 135 11.24 -9.66 -4.09
CA ASP A 135 11.75 -9.55 -5.46
C ASP A 135 11.93 -8.10 -5.95
N VAL A 136 11.28 -7.13 -5.30
CA VAL A 136 11.35 -5.71 -5.66
C VAL A 136 12.11 -4.84 -4.66
N ILE A 137 12.66 -5.41 -3.58
CA ILE A 137 13.41 -4.69 -2.53
C ILE A 137 14.50 -3.78 -3.11
N THR A 138 15.31 -4.27 -4.06
CA THR A 138 16.39 -3.48 -4.66
C THR A 138 15.85 -2.30 -5.49
N ARG A 139 14.66 -2.47 -6.11
CA ARG A 139 14.00 -1.39 -6.85
C ARG A 139 13.46 -0.32 -5.90
N ILE A 140 12.83 -0.72 -4.78
CA ILE A 140 12.37 0.19 -3.73
C ILE A 140 13.54 1.00 -3.16
N ALA A 141 14.66 0.34 -2.83
CA ALA A 141 15.84 1.01 -2.31
C ALA A 141 16.46 1.99 -3.32
N SER A 142 16.43 1.64 -4.61
CA SER A 142 16.90 2.53 -5.67
C SER A 142 16.02 3.76 -5.82
N LEU A 143 14.69 3.59 -5.74
CA LEU A 143 13.73 4.70 -5.75
C LEU A 143 13.95 5.64 -4.56
N ALA A 144 14.15 5.09 -3.35
CA ALA A 144 14.43 5.88 -2.15
C ALA A 144 15.70 6.74 -2.28
N ALA A 145 16.74 6.22 -2.96
CA ALA A 145 17.98 6.94 -3.18
C ALA A 145 17.85 8.12 -4.18
N VAL A 146 16.86 8.08 -5.07
CA VAL A 146 16.58 9.15 -6.04
C VAL A 146 15.83 10.31 -5.39
N TRP A 147 15.12 10.06 -4.29
CA TRP A 147 14.30 11.05 -3.59
C TRP A 147 14.91 11.45 -2.24
N PRO A 148 15.77 12.48 -2.17
CA PRO A 148 16.30 12.98 -0.90
C PRO A 148 15.27 13.80 -0.09
N GLU A 149 14.01 13.89 -0.54
CA GLU A 149 12.91 14.41 0.26
C GLU A 149 12.73 13.50 1.48
N ILE A 150 13.12 14.02 2.64
CA ILE A 150 13.29 13.25 3.87
C ILE A 150 12.02 12.45 4.27
N PRO A 151 10.77 12.94 4.07
CA PRO A 151 9.57 12.14 4.34
C PRO A 151 9.45 10.93 3.39
N ARG A 152 9.49 11.15 2.07
CA ARG A 152 9.30 10.08 1.08
C ARG A 152 10.39 9.01 1.15
N ALA A 153 11.64 9.41 1.40
CA ALA A 153 12.74 8.48 1.64
C ALA A 153 12.50 7.59 2.86
N ALA A 154 12.04 8.17 3.98
CA ALA A 154 11.70 7.42 5.19
C ALA A 154 10.53 6.45 4.96
N THR A 155 9.48 6.89 4.25
CA THR A 155 8.36 6.03 3.85
C THR A 155 8.81 4.84 3.00
N LEU A 156 9.69 5.07 2.01
CA LEU A 156 10.23 4.00 1.16
C LEU A 156 11.20 3.08 1.92
N ALA A 157 11.95 3.59 2.88
CA ALA A 157 12.78 2.76 3.76
C ALA A 157 11.91 1.85 4.64
N LEU A 158 10.80 2.36 5.18
CA LEU A 158 9.81 1.57 5.90
C LEU A 158 9.17 0.51 4.98
N ALA A 159 8.77 0.87 3.77
CA ALA A 159 8.24 -0.08 2.78
C ALA A 159 9.25 -1.18 2.43
N CYS A 160 10.53 -0.83 2.28
CA CYS A 160 11.61 -1.77 2.03
C CYS A 160 11.80 -2.76 3.20
N ALA A 161 11.80 -2.27 4.44
CA ALA A 161 11.93 -3.11 5.63
C ALA A 161 10.73 -4.07 5.80
N LEU A 162 9.52 -3.58 5.52
CA LEU A 162 8.28 -4.38 5.53
C LEU A 162 8.26 -5.43 4.41
N ALA A 163 8.68 -5.08 3.20
CA ALA A 163 8.78 -6.02 2.09
C ALA A 163 9.79 -7.14 2.35
N ALA A 164 10.83 -6.86 3.16
CA ALA A 164 11.82 -7.83 3.61
C ALA A 164 11.36 -8.68 4.83
N ASP A 165 10.24 -8.32 5.47
CA ASP A 165 9.77 -8.89 6.74
C ASP A 165 10.88 -8.89 7.82
N ASN A 166 11.68 -7.82 7.87
CA ASN A 166 12.78 -7.68 8.81
C ASN A 166 12.35 -6.82 10.00
N GLU A 167 11.98 -7.47 11.10
CA GLU A 167 11.45 -6.84 12.31
C GLU A 167 12.35 -5.72 12.87
N GLU A 168 13.67 -5.93 12.92
CA GLU A 168 14.63 -4.95 13.42
C GLU A 168 14.68 -3.71 12.53
N ALA A 169 14.74 -3.92 11.20
CA ALA A 169 14.73 -2.83 10.23
C ALA A 169 13.39 -2.08 10.21
N ILE A 170 12.26 -2.78 10.44
CA ILE A 170 10.94 -2.16 10.53
C ILE A 170 10.88 -1.25 11.76
N ALA A 171 11.36 -1.72 12.92
CA ALA A 171 11.37 -0.93 14.15
C ALA A 171 12.23 0.35 14.00
N GLU A 172 13.40 0.23 13.36
CA GLU A 172 14.28 1.36 13.06
C GLU A 172 13.61 2.38 12.12
N ALA A 173 13.13 1.91 10.96
CA ALA A 173 12.47 2.76 9.96
C ALA A 173 11.20 3.41 10.49
N LEU A 174 10.40 2.70 11.30
CA LEU A 174 9.23 3.25 11.97
C LEU A 174 9.62 4.37 12.95
N GLY A 175 10.68 4.16 13.72
CA GLY A 175 11.22 5.16 14.64
C GLY A 175 11.72 6.42 13.93
N GLU A 176 12.38 6.28 12.78
CA GLU A 176 12.81 7.42 11.96
C GLU A 176 11.64 8.16 11.32
N THR A 177 10.70 7.42 10.72
CA THR A 177 9.52 7.99 10.06
C THR A 177 8.72 8.83 11.06
N VAL A 178 8.44 8.31 12.26
CA VAL A 178 7.63 9.05 13.23
C VAL A 178 8.36 10.26 13.86
N ARG A 179 9.69 10.22 13.95
CA ARG A 179 10.47 11.37 14.45
C ARG A 179 10.48 12.54 13.48
N HIS A 180 10.09 12.32 12.23
CA HIS A 180 10.15 13.36 11.22
C HIS A 180 8.99 14.37 11.43
N PRO A 181 9.28 15.68 11.45
CA PRO A 181 8.36 16.73 11.94
C PRO A 181 7.07 16.89 11.14
N ASP A 182 7.06 16.39 9.90
CA ASP A 182 5.88 16.42 9.03
C ASP A 182 4.89 15.28 9.31
N TYR A 183 5.23 14.32 10.19
CA TYR A 183 4.33 13.24 10.56
C TYR A 183 3.68 13.48 11.93
N ASN A 184 2.42 13.09 12.01
CA ASN A 184 1.68 13.14 13.26
C ASN A 184 2.23 12.07 14.23
N PRO A 185 2.75 12.43 15.42
CA PRO A 185 3.21 11.46 16.41
C PRO A 185 2.10 10.52 16.92
N ASP A 186 0.83 10.91 16.77
CA ASP A 186 -0.33 10.05 17.07
C ASP A 186 -0.56 8.97 16.00
N ALA A 187 0.12 9.05 14.85
CA ALA A 187 0.05 8.05 13.77
C ALA A 187 0.88 6.78 14.06
N GLN A 188 1.49 6.65 15.25
CA GLN A 188 2.23 5.44 15.66
C GLN A 188 1.37 4.18 15.78
N GLY A 189 0.06 4.33 15.73
CA GLY A 189 -0.88 3.26 16.06
C GLY A 189 -0.83 2.90 17.55
N ASP A 190 -1.53 1.83 17.90
CA ASP A 190 -1.48 1.27 19.25
C ASP A 190 -0.05 0.78 19.56
N PRO A 191 0.62 1.24 20.64
CA PRO A 191 1.94 0.75 21.03
C PRO A 191 1.94 -0.73 21.38
N GLU A 192 0.78 -1.31 21.71
CA GLU A 192 0.60 -2.74 21.95
C GLU A 192 0.39 -3.53 20.65
N ALA A 193 0.25 -2.90 19.48
CA ALA A 193 0.16 -3.64 18.22
C ALA A 193 1.54 -4.14 17.75
N LEU A 194 1.52 -5.21 16.93
CA LEU A 194 2.74 -5.75 16.32
C LEU A 194 3.48 -4.67 15.53
N VAL A 195 4.81 -4.69 15.57
CA VAL A 195 5.63 -3.70 14.86
C VAL A 195 5.37 -3.71 13.34
N GLN A 196 5.11 -4.88 12.76
CA GLN A 196 4.68 -5.03 11.37
C GLN A 196 3.31 -4.36 11.14
N SER A 197 2.35 -4.56 12.06
CA SER A 197 1.01 -3.95 11.97
C SER A 197 1.08 -2.43 12.02
N ARG A 198 1.87 -1.90 12.97
CA ARG A 198 2.12 -0.45 13.09
C ARG A 198 2.79 0.12 11.85
N GLY A 199 3.82 -0.56 11.34
CA GLY A 199 4.52 -0.18 10.12
C GLY A 199 3.59 -0.15 8.90
N LEU A 200 2.77 -1.19 8.71
CA LEU A 200 1.81 -1.26 7.60
C LEU A 200 0.72 -0.20 7.72
N SER A 201 0.16 0.01 8.92
CA SER A 201 -0.87 1.03 9.13
C SER A 201 -0.33 2.43 8.82
N LEU A 202 0.84 2.78 9.35
CA LEU A 202 1.47 4.06 9.06
C LEU A 202 1.75 4.18 7.56
N LEU A 203 2.36 3.17 6.94
CA LEU A 203 2.70 3.22 5.51
C LEU A 203 1.47 3.45 4.62
N ILE A 204 0.33 2.83 4.91
CA ILE A 204 -0.92 3.05 4.18
C ILE A 204 -1.42 4.48 4.37
N ASP A 205 -1.44 5.00 5.60
CA ASP A 205 -1.86 6.38 5.88
C ASP A 205 -0.99 7.40 5.13
N LEU A 206 0.33 7.18 5.09
CA LEU A 206 1.27 8.03 4.37
C LEU A 206 1.05 7.96 2.86
N ALA A 207 0.78 6.76 2.32
CA ALA A 207 0.51 6.60 0.91
C ALA A 207 -0.79 7.28 0.48
N GLN A 208 -1.83 7.23 1.31
CA GLN A 208 -3.09 7.92 1.07
C GLN A 208 -2.92 9.45 1.11
N GLN A 209 -2.10 9.98 2.03
CA GLN A 209 -1.78 11.41 2.10
C GLN A 209 -1.01 11.91 0.87
N GLU A 210 -0.09 11.08 0.37
CA GLU A 210 0.74 11.38 -0.79
C GLU A 210 -0.05 11.32 -2.11
N ILE A 211 -0.86 10.28 -2.30
CA ILE A 211 -1.55 10.00 -3.57
C ILE A 211 -2.95 10.63 -3.62
N GLY A 212 -3.65 10.72 -2.49
CA GLY A 212 -5.04 11.20 -2.41
C GLY A 212 -5.26 12.55 -3.10
N PRO A 213 -4.43 13.58 -2.84
CA PRO A 213 -4.56 14.87 -3.51
C PRO A 213 -4.41 14.78 -5.04
N LEU A 214 -3.62 13.84 -5.57
CA LEU A 214 -3.35 13.71 -7.00
C LEU A 214 -4.52 13.15 -7.82
N VAL A 215 -5.51 12.55 -7.16
CA VAL A 215 -6.69 11.95 -7.81
C VAL A 215 -7.83 12.96 -7.97
N PHE A 216 -7.91 13.97 -7.09
CA PHE A 216 -9.02 14.93 -7.02
C PHE A 216 -8.64 16.33 -7.52
N HIS A 217 -7.54 16.45 -8.25
CA HIS A 217 -7.05 17.68 -8.88
C HIS A 217 -6.96 17.50 -10.39
#